data_AF-A0AAU4MUB1-F1
#
_entry.id   AF-A0AAU4MUB1-F1
#
_cell.length_a   1.000
_cell.length_b   1.000
_cell.length_c   1.000
_cell.angle_alpha   90.00
_cell.angle_beta   90.00
_cell.angle_gamma   90.00
#
_symmetry.space_group_name_H-M   'P 1'
#
loop_
_entity.id
_entity.type
_entity.pdbx_description
1 polymer ?
#
loop_
_entity_poly.entity_id
_entity_poly.type
_entity_poly.pdbx_seq_one_letter_code
_entity_poly.pdbx_strand_id
1 'polypeptide(L)'
;MKAPVHFPAKVAAIGAALLITAGATGSAVASGDADARGGGQREAAALTGSAKLYRSLGDDITFTFDAHLAAKDTDDPLKATGTFSWSHYLNGEGAWAKARVDCLVTGGKVAVVSGVITDTDLEGAKGTRVGITVHDVGGRDRLGYSWAAQGSPVETKDLPRCVGSAPFEKVKGGSGDFRVVPWNPKL
;
A
#
# COMPACT_ATOMS: atom_id res chain seq x y z
N MET A 1 10.89 21.66 -48.75
CA MET A 1 10.48 20.27 -49.07
C MET A 1 11.71 19.53 -49.59
N LYS A 2 12.19 18.49 -48.90
CA LYS A 2 13.24 17.58 -49.38
C LYS A 2 12.67 16.15 -49.29
N ALA A 3 12.71 15.45 -50.41
CA ALA A 3 12.16 14.11 -50.64
C ALA A 3 13.17 13.01 -50.19
N PRO A 4 12.74 11.73 -50.10
CA PRO A 4 13.36 10.69 -49.29
C PRO A 4 14.47 9.93 -50.04
N VAL A 5 15.29 9.21 -49.28
CA VAL A 5 16.28 8.27 -49.83
C VAL A 5 15.86 6.85 -49.48
N HIS A 6 15.52 6.07 -50.50
CA HIS A 6 15.35 4.63 -50.45
C HIS A 6 16.67 3.94 -50.79
N PHE A 7 16.97 2.82 -50.12
CA PHE A 7 17.94 1.85 -50.60
C PHE A 7 17.34 0.43 -50.66
N PRO A 8 17.76 -0.40 -51.63
CA PRO A 8 16.96 -1.48 -52.19
C PRO A 8 17.11 -2.82 -51.46
N ALA A 9 16.05 -3.62 -51.58
CA ALA A 9 16.01 -5.03 -51.22
C ALA A 9 16.87 -5.88 -52.16
N LYS A 10 17.56 -6.88 -51.60
CA LYS A 10 18.02 -8.07 -52.33
C LYS A 10 17.53 -9.31 -51.59
N VAL A 11 16.65 -10.04 -52.25
CA VAL A 11 16.21 -11.38 -51.90
C VAL A 11 17.15 -12.37 -52.59
N ALA A 12 17.64 -13.36 -51.86
CA ALA A 12 18.05 -14.63 -52.42
C ALA A 12 17.69 -15.73 -51.41
N ALA A 13 16.85 -16.65 -51.88
CA ALA A 13 16.32 -17.80 -51.17
C ALA A 13 17.22 -19.05 -51.36
N ILE A 14 16.72 -20.19 -50.84
CA ILE A 14 17.24 -21.57 -50.83
C ILE A 14 17.87 -21.90 -49.45
N GLY A 15 17.36 -22.79 -48.60
CA GLY A 15 16.36 -23.85 -48.75
C GLY A 15 17.00 -25.21 -48.44
N ALA A 16 16.82 -25.74 -47.22
CA ALA A 16 16.93 -27.16 -46.90
C ALA A 16 16.27 -27.44 -45.53
N ALA A 17 15.23 -28.28 -45.55
CA ALA A 17 14.53 -28.78 -44.38
C ALA A 17 15.27 -29.97 -43.75
N LEU A 18 15.24 -30.08 -42.42
CA LEU A 18 15.47 -31.31 -41.68
C LEU A 18 14.61 -31.34 -40.41
N LEU A 19 14.15 -32.54 -40.12
CA LEU A 19 12.99 -32.93 -39.34
C LEU A 19 13.30 -33.12 -37.83
N ILE A 20 12.27 -32.84 -37.02
CA ILE A 20 11.89 -33.50 -35.74
C ILE A 20 12.79 -33.28 -34.51
N THR A 21 12.23 -32.65 -33.47
CA THR A 21 11.94 -33.30 -32.17
C THR A 21 11.05 -32.40 -31.31
N ALA A 22 9.90 -32.96 -30.88
CA ALA A 22 9.05 -32.37 -29.88
C ALA A 22 9.75 -32.45 -28.51
N GLY A 23 9.99 -31.31 -27.89
CA GLY A 23 10.38 -31.20 -26.48
C GLY A 23 9.38 -30.28 -25.79
N ALA A 24 8.35 -30.86 -25.18
CA ALA A 24 7.50 -30.13 -24.24
C ALA A 24 8.33 -29.85 -22.98
N THR A 25 9.02 -28.71 -22.94
CA THR A 25 9.56 -28.19 -21.67
C THR A 25 8.38 -27.61 -20.89
N GLY A 26 7.72 -28.47 -20.12
CA GLY A 26 6.84 -28.02 -19.05
C GLY A 26 7.65 -27.20 -18.07
N SER A 27 7.42 -25.89 -18.03
CA SER A 27 7.90 -25.04 -16.93
C SER A 27 7.13 -25.46 -15.69
N ALA A 28 7.74 -26.32 -14.86
CA ALA A 28 7.29 -26.51 -13.50
C ALA A 28 7.45 -25.17 -12.78
N VAL A 29 6.36 -24.42 -12.65
CA VAL A 29 6.27 -23.33 -11.68
C VAL A 29 6.34 -23.96 -10.30
N ALA A 30 7.56 -24.00 -9.75
CA ALA A 30 7.74 -24.24 -8.33
C ALA A 30 7.01 -23.10 -7.61
N SER A 31 5.80 -23.38 -7.14
CA SER A 31 5.13 -22.57 -6.13
C SER A 31 5.96 -22.77 -4.87
N GLY A 32 7.00 -21.96 -4.74
CA GLY A 32 7.81 -21.89 -3.54
C GLY A 32 6.97 -21.24 -2.46
N ASP A 33 6.16 -22.04 -1.78
CA ASP A 33 5.81 -21.77 -0.39
C ASP A 33 7.11 -21.77 0.39
N ALA A 34 7.70 -20.58 0.50
CA ALA A 34 8.75 -20.29 1.45
C ALA A 34 8.13 -20.23 2.85
N ASP A 35 7.73 -21.39 3.35
CA ASP A 35 7.57 -21.63 4.78
C ASP A 35 8.97 -21.74 5.39
N ALA A 36 9.38 -20.71 6.12
CA ALA A 36 10.25 -20.84 7.29
C ALA A 36 10.46 -19.48 7.97
N ARG A 37 9.64 -19.19 8.99
CA ARG A 37 10.08 -18.77 10.35
C ARG A 37 8.86 -18.52 11.26
N GLY A 38 8.57 -19.50 12.13
CA GLY A 38 7.70 -19.35 13.30
C GLY A 38 6.28 -19.89 13.09
N GLY A 39 5.95 -21.00 13.76
CA GLY A 39 4.61 -21.58 13.81
C GLY A 39 3.60 -20.75 14.60
N GLY A 40 3.46 -19.47 14.27
CA GLY A 40 2.33 -18.63 14.66
C GLY A 40 1.27 -18.72 13.56
N GLN A 41 -0.01 -18.75 13.94
CA GLN A 41 -1.08 -18.62 12.95
C GLN A 41 -0.87 -17.32 12.16
N ARG A 42 -0.85 -17.43 10.83
CA ARG A 42 -0.78 -16.26 9.93
C ARG A 42 -1.94 -15.31 10.27
N GLU A 43 -1.62 -14.02 10.35
CA GLU A 43 -2.58 -12.97 10.69
C GLU A 43 -3.81 -13.01 9.77
N ALA A 44 -4.98 -12.69 10.32
CA ALA A 44 -6.22 -12.60 9.56
C ALA A 44 -6.19 -11.42 8.58
N ALA A 45 -5.56 -10.32 8.98
CA ALA A 45 -5.33 -9.14 8.15
C ALA A 45 -4.13 -8.34 8.69
N ALA A 46 -3.45 -7.61 7.83
CA ALA A 46 -2.37 -6.73 8.23
C ALA A 46 -2.18 -5.58 7.24
N LEU A 47 -1.73 -4.45 7.74
CA LEU A 47 -1.19 -3.33 6.98
C LEU A 47 0.14 -2.93 7.61
N THR A 48 1.23 -3.12 6.87
CA THR A 48 2.59 -2.82 7.36
C THR A 48 3.39 -2.04 6.32
N GLY A 49 4.51 -1.48 6.75
CA GLY A 49 5.48 -0.83 5.87
C GLY A 49 5.55 0.68 6.05
N SER A 50 6.42 1.31 5.28
CA SER A 50 6.65 2.75 5.34
C SER A 50 6.97 3.26 3.95
N ALA A 51 6.42 4.42 3.60
CA ALA A 51 6.71 5.09 2.34
C ALA A 51 6.46 6.59 2.45
N LYS A 52 7.04 7.35 1.52
CA LYS A 52 6.81 8.79 1.40
C LYS A 52 5.75 9.08 0.35
N LEU A 53 4.97 10.13 0.53
CA LEU A 53 4.08 10.61 -0.53
C LEU A 53 4.83 11.51 -1.53
N TYR A 54 4.35 11.54 -2.76
CA TYR A 54 4.81 12.48 -3.77
C TYR A 54 4.02 13.78 -3.68
N ARG A 55 4.73 14.90 -3.54
CA ARG A 55 4.20 16.27 -3.67
C ARG A 55 5.08 17.07 -4.62
N SER A 56 4.44 17.84 -5.51
CA SER A 56 5.15 18.69 -6.47
C SER A 56 5.92 19.83 -5.80
N LEU A 57 5.48 20.28 -4.62
CA LEU A 57 6.11 21.35 -3.85
C LEU A 57 7.29 20.86 -2.99
N GLY A 58 7.56 19.55 -2.98
CA GLY A 58 8.70 18.98 -2.26
C GLY A 58 8.44 18.68 -0.79
N ASP A 59 7.17 18.64 -0.35
CA ASP A 59 6.82 18.22 1.00
C ASP A 59 7.47 16.88 1.36
N ASP A 60 7.99 16.79 2.58
CA ASP A 60 8.42 15.53 3.17
C ASP A 60 7.26 14.95 3.99
N ILE A 61 6.54 14.02 3.37
CA ILE A 61 5.40 13.33 3.99
C ILE A 61 5.73 11.86 4.08
N THR A 62 5.79 11.32 5.29
CA THR A 62 6.07 9.89 5.53
C THR A 62 4.90 9.27 6.26
N PHE A 63 4.46 8.09 5.83
CA PHE A 63 3.53 7.25 6.58
C PHE A 63 4.19 5.92 6.94
N THR A 64 3.89 5.41 8.12
CA THR A 64 4.37 4.11 8.60
C THR A 64 3.22 3.37 9.27
N PHE A 65 3.09 2.09 8.94
CA PHE A 65 2.04 1.20 9.47
C PHE A 65 2.65 -0.04 10.11
N ASP A 66 2.04 -0.42 11.22
CA ASP A 66 2.25 -1.65 11.96
C ASP A 66 0.89 -2.05 12.55
N ALA A 67 -0.04 -2.44 11.68
CA ALA A 67 -1.44 -2.70 12.02
C ALA A 67 -1.81 -4.16 11.71
N HIS A 68 -2.40 -4.84 12.69
CA HIS A 68 -2.55 -6.29 12.68
C HIS A 68 -3.89 -6.74 13.22
N LEU A 69 -4.52 -7.71 12.56
CA LEU A 69 -5.65 -8.48 13.06
C LEU A 69 -5.21 -9.93 13.26
N ALA A 70 -5.21 -10.40 14.50
CA ALA A 70 -4.80 -11.75 14.82
C ALA A 70 -5.78 -12.78 14.23
N ALA A 71 -5.27 -13.97 13.89
CA ALA A 71 -6.06 -15.07 13.31
C ALA A 71 -7.30 -15.44 14.16
N LYS A 72 -7.14 -15.44 15.48
CA LYS A 72 -8.21 -15.73 16.45
C LYS A 72 -9.35 -14.71 16.44
N ASP A 73 -9.09 -13.49 15.96
CA ASP A 73 -10.02 -12.37 15.93
C ASP A 73 -10.56 -12.13 14.51
N THR A 74 -10.46 -13.14 13.64
CA THR A 74 -10.81 -13.04 12.20
C THR A 74 -12.24 -12.58 11.92
N ASP A 75 -13.17 -12.69 12.86
CA ASP A 75 -14.56 -12.27 12.65
C ASP A 75 -14.86 -10.88 13.27
N ASP A 76 -13.86 -10.22 13.85
CA ASP A 76 -14.00 -8.92 14.50
C ASP A 76 -12.86 -7.95 14.14
N PRO A 77 -13.00 -7.15 13.06
CA PRO A 77 -11.98 -6.17 12.65
C PRO A 77 -11.74 -5.08 13.70
N LEU A 78 -12.61 -4.96 14.69
CA LEU A 78 -12.49 -4.04 15.81
C LEU A 78 -11.50 -4.53 16.88
N LYS A 79 -10.97 -5.75 16.75
CA LYS A 79 -9.89 -6.28 17.60
C LYS A 79 -8.50 -6.03 17.03
N ALA A 80 -8.40 -5.32 15.90
CA ALA A 80 -7.11 -4.95 15.34
C ALA A 80 -6.26 -4.17 16.35
N THR A 81 -4.96 -4.43 16.31
CA THR A 81 -3.96 -3.86 17.21
C THR A 81 -2.81 -3.23 16.43
N GLY A 82 -1.91 -2.59 17.16
CA GLY A 82 -0.73 -1.95 16.60
C GLY A 82 -0.88 -0.44 16.47
N THR A 83 -0.07 0.17 15.62
CA THR A 83 0.00 1.62 15.47
C THR A 83 0.22 2.03 14.02
N PHE A 84 -0.09 3.28 13.73
CA PHE A 84 0.42 3.94 12.53
C PHE A 84 0.83 5.36 12.88
N SER A 85 1.79 5.89 12.13
CA SER A 85 2.28 7.24 12.30
C SER A 85 2.46 7.93 10.96
N TRP A 86 2.45 9.24 11.01
CA TRP A 86 2.76 10.08 9.87
C TRP A 86 3.47 11.35 10.29
N SER A 87 4.20 11.90 9.34
CA SER A 87 4.74 13.26 9.39
C SER A 87 4.41 13.97 8.10
N HIS A 88 4.22 15.29 8.18
CA HIS A 88 4.09 16.16 7.01
C HIS A 88 4.85 17.44 7.30
N TYR A 89 5.94 17.66 6.57
CA TYR A 89 6.74 18.88 6.64
C TYR A 89 6.91 19.50 5.26
N LEU A 90 6.86 20.84 5.20
CA LEU A 90 7.25 21.64 4.05
C LEU A 90 8.25 22.70 4.54
N ASN A 91 9.47 22.68 4.01
CA ASN A 91 10.54 23.60 4.42
C ASN A 91 10.83 23.62 5.93
N GLY A 92 10.66 22.49 6.60
CA GLY A 92 10.87 22.35 8.06
C GLY A 92 9.68 22.73 8.92
N GLU A 93 8.63 23.31 8.34
CA GLU A 93 7.37 23.59 9.03
C GLU A 93 6.39 22.43 8.83
N GLY A 94 5.76 21.97 9.91
CA GLY A 94 4.90 20.80 9.86
C GLY A 94 4.67 20.17 11.20
N ALA A 95 4.10 18.97 11.18
CA ALA A 95 3.77 18.21 12.37
C ALA A 95 3.85 16.70 12.11
N TRP A 96 3.88 15.94 13.19
CA TRP A 96 3.79 14.49 13.18
C TRP A 96 2.71 14.00 14.15
N ALA A 97 2.21 12.79 13.90
CA ALA A 97 1.31 12.12 14.83
C ALA A 97 1.50 10.60 14.78
N LYS A 98 1.17 9.95 15.89
CA LYS A 98 1.07 8.51 16.05
C LYS A 98 -0.30 8.16 16.60
N ALA A 99 -0.98 7.25 15.92
CA ALA A 99 -2.27 6.73 16.31
C ALA A 99 -2.16 5.26 16.74
N ARG A 100 -2.92 4.90 17.77
CA ARG A 100 -3.16 3.52 18.16
C ARG A 100 -4.31 2.97 17.33
N VAL A 101 -4.08 1.85 16.66
CA VAL A 101 -5.09 1.18 15.83
C VAL A 101 -6.29 0.81 16.68
N ASP A 102 -7.48 1.08 16.13
CA ASP A 102 -8.74 0.60 16.65
C ASP A 102 -9.60 -0.06 15.57
N CYS A 103 -9.21 -0.11 14.31
CA CYS A 103 -9.83 -1.01 13.35
C CYS A 103 -8.89 -1.28 12.19
N LEU A 104 -8.97 -2.49 11.64
CA LEU A 104 -8.37 -2.83 10.36
C LEU A 104 -9.35 -3.69 9.55
N VAL A 105 -9.71 -3.21 8.37
CA VAL A 105 -10.44 -3.97 7.36
C VAL A 105 -9.59 -4.02 6.10
N THR A 106 -9.35 -5.20 5.56
CA THR A 106 -8.67 -5.34 4.26
C THR A 106 -9.55 -6.12 3.28
N GLY A 107 -9.41 -5.82 2.01
CA GLY A 107 -10.15 -6.46 0.92
C GLY A 107 -9.30 -6.45 -0.34
N GLY A 108 -8.88 -7.64 -0.78
CA GLY A 108 -7.89 -7.77 -1.85
C GLY A 108 -6.60 -7.02 -1.50
N LYS A 109 -6.30 -5.97 -2.25
CA LYS A 109 -5.11 -5.12 -2.07
C LYS A 109 -5.37 -3.78 -1.39
N VAL A 110 -6.57 -3.58 -0.86
CA VAL A 110 -6.95 -2.35 -0.17
C VAL A 110 -7.04 -2.61 1.33
N ALA A 111 -6.51 -1.69 2.13
CA ALA A 111 -6.67 -1.67 3.57
C ALA A 111 -7.33 -0.35 4.00
N VAL A 112 -8.26 -0.42 4.94
CA VAL A 112 -8.75 0.73 5.70
C VAL A 112 -8.37 0.50 7.15
N VAL A 113 -7.55 1.39 7.69
CA VAL A 113 -7.15 1.39 9.10
C VAL A 113 -7.70 2.65 9.76
N SER A 114 -8.24 2.52 10.97
CA SER A 114 -8.54 3.67 11.83
C SER A 114 -7.83 3.55 13.16
N GLY A 115 -7.63 4.69 13.81
CA GLY A 115 -7.02 4.75 15.12
C GLY A 115 -7.16 6.10 15.78
N VAL A 116 -6.90 6.13 17.08
CA VAL A 116 -6.95 7.35 17.90
C VAL A 116 -5.53 7.87 18.09
N ILE A 117 -5.31 9.16 17.82
CA ILE A 117 -4.01 9.81 18.01
C ILE A 117 -3.64 9.78 19.49
N THR A 118 -2.52 9.14 19.79
CA THR A 118 -1.99 9.01 21.16
C THR A 118 -0.81 9.93 21.42
N ASP A 119 -0.10 10.34 20.38
CA ASP A 119 1.10 11.17 20.48
C ASP A 119 1.26 12.03 19.23
N THR A 120 1.64 13.29 19.40
CA THR A 120 1.70 14.31 18.32
C THR A 120 2.26 15.63 18.84
N ASP A 121 2.89 16.41 17.96
CA ASP A 121 3.20 17.83 18.18
C ASP A 121 2.16 18.80 17.57
N LEU A 122 1.12 18.28 16.91
CA LEU A 122 -0.01 19.07 16.42
C LEU A 122 -0.99 19.35 17.55
N GLU A 123 -1.09 20.63 17.93
CA GLU A 123 -2.00 21.09 18.98
C GLU A 123 -3.46 20.67 18.66
N GLY A 124 -4.17 20.17 19.67
CA GLY A 124 -5.58 19.75 19.55
C GLY A 124 -5.81 18.39 18.87
N ALA A 125 -4.79 17.74 18.29
CA ALA A 125 -4.98 16.49 17.57
C ALA A 125 -5.02 15.25 18.48
N LYS A 126 -4.42 15.29 19.67
CA LYS A 126 -4.39 14.15 20.60
C LYS A 126 -5.80 13.75 21.03
N GLY A 127 -6.12 12.46 20.93
CA GLY A 127 -7.44 11.91 21.23
C GLY A 127 -8.43 11.93 20.06
N THR A 128 -8.10 12.60 18.94
CA THR A 128 -8.92 12.54 17.72
C THR A 128 -8.77 11.18 17.05
N ARG A 129 -9.86 10.69 16.41
CA ARG A 129 -9.80 9.49 15.56
C ARG A 129 -9.54 9.90 14.13
N VAL A 130 -8.62 9.20 13.49
CA VAL A 130 -8.35 9.34 12.07
C VAL A 130 -8.43 7.99 11.38
N GLY A 131 -8.58 8.02 10.06
CA GLY A 131 -8.55 6.83 9.25
C GLY A 131 -7.80 7.03 7.95
N ILE A 132 -7.18 5.94 7.50
CA ILE A 132 -6.31 5.89 6.34
C ILE A 132 -6.78 4.74 5.46
N THR A 133 -6.78 4.97 4.16
CA THR A 133 -6.95 3.92 3.17
C THR A 133 -5.67 3.75 2.37
N VAL A 134 -5.17 2.52 2.28
CA VAL A 134 -4.01 2.15 1.45
C VAL A 134 -4.47 1.24 0.34
N HIS A 135 -3.92 1.43 -0.86
CA HIS A 135 -4.02 0.47 -1.96
C HIS A 135 -2.61 0.01 -2.32
N ASP A 136 -2.30 -1.23 -1.95
CA ASP A 136 -1.03 -1.95 -2.19
C ASP A 136 -1.00 -2.45 -3.64
N VAL A 137 -0.34 -1.67 -4.50
CA VAL A 137 -0.05 -2.02 -5.90
C VAL A 137 1.45 -2.13 -6.12
N GLY A 138 2.20 -2.40 -5.05
CA GLY A 138 3.66 -2.41 -4.99
C GLY A 138 4.25 -1.00 -5.13
N GLY A 139 5.32 -0.84 -5.91
CA GLY A 139 6.04 0.44 -6.04
C GLY A 139 5.27 1.64 -6.62
N ARG A 140 3.92 1.59 -6.72
CA ARG A 140 3.00 2.67 -7.12
C ARG A 140 1.83 2.84 -6.15
N ASP A 141 2.04 2.47 -4.90
CA ASP A 141 1.04 2.55 -3.84
C ASP A 141 0.31 3.89 -3.77
N ARG A 142 -0.93 3.80 -3.28
CA ARG A 142 -1.83 4.94 -3.13
C ARG A 142 -2.31 5.02 -1.70
N LEU A 143 -2.51 6.23 -1.22
CA LEU A 143 -2.94 6.50 0.15
C LEU A 143 -4.06 7.55 0.17
N GLY A 144 -5.01 7.39 1.08
CA GLY A 144 -6.07 8.35 1.37
C GLY A 144 -6.16 8.55 2.88
N TYR A 145 -6.51 9.74 3.32
CA TYR A 145 -6.67 10.07 4.74
C TYR A 145 -8.03 10.73 4.99
N SER A 146 -8.64 10.46 6.15
CA SER A 146 -10.02 10.85 6.46
C SER A 146 -10.27 12.36 6.47
N TRP A 147 -9.22 13.15 6.68
CA TRP A 147 -9.28 14.61 6.73
C TRP A 147 -9.04 15.28 5.37
N ALA A 148 -9.04 14.54 4.25
CA ALA A 148 -8.77 15.09 2.92
C ALA A 148 -9.69 16.25 2.52
N ALA A 149 -10.96 16.24 2.96
CA ALA A 149 -11.91 17.31 2.71
C ALA A 149 -11.83 18.46 3.74
N GLN A 150 -11.23 18.22 4.91
CA GLN A 150 -11.21 19.16 6.04
C GLN A 150 -9.84 19.84 6.22
N GLY A 151 -8.81 19.39 5.52
CA GLY A 151 -7.46 19.96 5.57
C GLY A 151 -6.63 19.54 6.80
N SER A 152 -7.26 19.26 7.94
CA SER A 152 -6.57 18.86 9.17
C SER A 152 -7.31 17.74 9.93
N PRO A 153 -6.58 16.82 10.59
CA PRO A 153 -7.20 15.82 11.46
C PRO A 153 -7.97 16.45 12.63
N VAL A 154 -7.59 17.65 13.10
CA VAL A 154 -8.26 18.37 14.20
C VAL A 154 -9.71 18.75 13.84
N GLU A 155 -9.95 19.02 12.57
CA GLU A 155 -11.27 19.42 12.06
C GLU A 155 -12.19 18.21 11.80
N THR A 156 -11.65 17.00 11.80
CA THR A 156 -12.42 15.78 11.60
C THR A 156 -12.98 15.29 12.92
N LYS A 157 -14.23 15.66 13.21
CA LYS A 157 -14.94 15.21 14.42
C LYS A 157 -15.66 13.89 14.17
N ASP A 158 -15.71 13.07 15.22
CA ASP A 158 -16.56 11.88 15.31
C ASP A 158 -16.42 10.87 14.16
N LEU A 159 -15.20 10.70 13.63
CA LEU A 159 -14.94 9.69 12.60
C LEU A 159 -15.32 8.29 13.14
N PRO A 160 -16.19 7.53 12.44
CA PRO A 160 -16.44 6.14 12.78
C PRO A 160 -15.19 5.28 12.60
N ARG A 161 -15.12 4.16 13.31
CA ARG A 161 -14.06 3.16 13.10
C ARG A 161 -14.17 2.57 11.70
N CYS A 162 -13.03 2.14 11.15
CA CYS A 162 -12.94 1.52 9.82
C CYS A 162 -13.36 2.44 8.65
N VAL A 163 -13.25 3.76 8.81
CA VAL A 163 -13.57 4.75 7.76
C VAL A 163 -12.31 5.51 7.33
N GLY A 164 -12.09 5.64 6.03
CA GLY A 164 -11.04 6.46 5.41
C GLY A 164 -11.56 7.13 4.13
N SER A 165 -10.74 7.93 3.47
CA SER A 165 -11.07 8.49 2.15
C SER A 165 -10.52 7.62 1.01
N ALA A 166 -10.93 7.89 -0.22
CA ALA A 166 -10.37 7.19 -1.38
C ALA A 166 -8.83 7.33 -1.43
N PRO A 167 -8.07 6.34 -1.91
CA PRO A 167 -6.61 6.42 -1.96
C PRO A 167 -6.15 7.31 -3.14
N PHE A 168 -6.16 8.63 -2.93
CA PHE A 168 -5.92 9.63 -3.97
C PHE A 168 -4.47 10.13 -4.04
N GLU A 169 -3.67 9.93 -2.99
CA GLU A 169 -2.24 10.27 -2.97
C GLU A 169 -1.40 9.25 -3.72
N LYS A 170 -0.25 9.68 -4.24
CA LYS A 170 0.74 8.81 -4.85
C LYS A 170 1.91 8.64 -3.90
N VAL A 171 2.38 7.41 -3.73
CA VAL A 171 3.68 7.17 -3.11
C VAL A 171 4.81 7.66 -4.02
N LYS A 172 5.84 8.26 -3.43
CA LYS A 172 7.07 8.66 -4.10
C LYS A 172 7.88 7.41 -4.45
N GLY A 173 8.19 7.22 -5.73
CA GLY A 173 8.96 6.07 -6.20
C GLY A 173 10.29 5.92 -5.47
N GLY A 174 10.61 4.69 -5.07
CA GLY A 174 11.85 4.35 -4.36
C GLY A 174 11.91 4.77 -2.89
N SER A 175 10.83 5.33 -2.32
CA SER A 175 10.80 5.76 -0.91
C SER A 175 10.40 4.67 0.08
N GLY A 176 9.91 3.53 -0.41
CA GLY A 176 9.37 2.44 0.39
C GLY A 176 8.15 1.82 -0.27
N ASP A 177 7.41 1.01 0.51
CA ASP A 177 6.26 0.21 0.06
C ASP A 177 5.33 -0.04 1.27
N PHE A 178 4.03 -0.14 1.01
CA PHE A 178 3.06 -0.67 1.97
C PHE A 178 2.71 -2.10 1.59
N ARG A 179 2.34 -2.90 2.59
CA ARG A 179 1.98 -4.30 2.39
C ARG A 179 0.63 -4.58 3.03
N VAL A 180 -0.30 -5.08 2.23
CA VAL A 180 -1.61 -5.53 2.69
C VAL A 180 -1.68 -7.05 2.71
N VAL A 181 -2.01 -7.61 3.88
CA VAL A 181 -2.47 -8.99 4.02
C VAL A 181 -4.01 -8.98 3.93
N PRO A 182 -4.59 -9.64 2.91
CA PRO A 182 -6.03 -9.65 2.69
C PRO A 182 -6.76 -10.46 3.77
N TRP A 183 -7.84 -9.88 4.27
CA TRP A 183 -8.81 -10.52 5.14
C TRP A 183 -9.74 -11.42 4.32
N ASN A 184 -10.00 -12.62 4.84
CA ASN A 184 -10.92 -13.57 4.24
C ASN A 184 -11.91 -14.07 5.31
N PRO A 185 -12.94 -13.29 5.65
CA PRO A 185 -13.93 -13.68 6.66
C PRO A 185 -14.73 -14.90 6.20
N LYS A 186 -15.22 -15.68 7.17
CA LYS A 186 -16.16 -16.76 6.89
C LYS A 186 -17.53 -16.13 6.59
N LEU A 187 -18.08 -16.42 5.42
CA LEU A 187 -19.42 -15.99 4.99
C LEU A 187 -20.47 -17.04 5.37
#